data_AF-A0AAD9DB63-F1
#
_entry.id   AF-A0AAD9DB63-F1
#
_cell.length_a   1.000
_cell.length_b   1.000
_cell.length_c   1.000
_cell.angle_alpha   90.00
_cell.angle_beta   90.00
_cell.angle_gamma   90.00
#
_symmetry.space_group_name_H-M   'P 1'
#
loop_
_entity.id
_entity.type
_entity.pdbx_description
1 polymer ?
#
loop_
_entity_poly.entity_id
_entity_poly.type
_entity_poly.pdbx_seq_one_letter_code
_entity_poly.pdbx_strand_id
1 'polypeptide(L)'
;MKTAASSSPPSPSAPPSKRQNTAEEKSEAVNSGLKVFFDQNQLALQKNIEEREAALKLGEQQLEEAKKAAPALFAKPGDQFTFHVTYCDFDAIVEYVGRNTTPPRKVEFCGDHNYQSPDIGWLIFRNVGEVNFRVYRDMVGAWPISKYSHYEGGKMKNDTLCIPPGMCGELKVWRGWGECDADY
;
A
#
# COMPACT_ATOMS: atom_id res chain seq x y z
N MET A 1 -45.68 -80.14 40.23
CA MET A 1 -44.67 -79.82 39.20
C MET A 1 -45.38 -79.70 37.86
N LYS A 2 -45.75 -78.48 37.50
CA LYS A 2 -45.21 -77.64 36.40
C LYS A 2 -45.74 -78.02 35.00
N THR A 3 -46.77 -77.28 34.61
CA THR A 3 -47.34 -77.09 33.28
C THR A 3 -46.30 -76.52 32.32
N ALA A 4 -46.29 -77.00 31.07
CA ALA A 4 -45.51 -76.43 29.96
C ALA A 4 -46.48 -75.83 28.92
N ALA A 5 -46.45 -74.51 28.78
CA ALA A 5 -47.16 -73.78 27.75
C ALA A 5 -46.27 -73.67 26.50
N SER A 6 -46.84 -74.02 25.35
CA SER A 6 -46.23 -73.87 24.02
C SER A 6 -46.49 -72.46 23.49
N SER A 7 -45.44 -71.69 23.23
CA SER A 7 -45.51 -70.37 22.59
C SER A 7 -44.67 -70.35 21.32
N SER A 8 -45.33 -70.14 20.17
CA SER A 8 -44.72 -69.97 18.85
C SER A 8 -44.02 -68.61 18.71
N PRO A 9 -42.97 -68.48 17.86
CA PRO A 9 -42.27 -67.21 17.65
C PRO A 9 -43.03 -66.26 16.70
N PRO A 10 -42.89 -64.93 16.83
CA PRO A 10 -43.51 -63.96 15.92
C PRO A 10 -42.74 -63.86 14.58
N SER A 11 -43.50 -63.65 13.51
CA SER A 11 -43.03 -63.45 12.13
C SER A 11 -42.09 -62.25 11.96
N PRO A 12 -41.17 -62.28 10.97
CA PRO A 12 -40.28 -61.17 10.67
C PRO A 12 -41.04 -59.98 10.07
N SER A 13 -40.82 -58.80 10.64
CA SER A 13 -41.32 -57.52 10.18
C SER A 13 -40.83 -57.19 8.76
N ALA A 14 -41.73 -56.66 7.93
CA ALA A 14 -41.46 -56.27 6.55
C ALA A 14 -40.32 -55.24 6.41
N PRO A 15 -39.58 -55.23 5.29
CA PRO A 15 -38.50 -54.28 5.06
C PRO A 15 -39.03 -52.84 4.91
N PRO A 16 -38.24 -51.82 5.27
CA PRO A 16 -38.68 -50.43 5.19
C PRO A 16 -38.98 -50.05 3.74
N SER A 17 -40.18 -49.50 3.53
CA SER A 17 -40.64 -48.97 2.26
C SER A 17 -39.64 -47.95 1.73
N LYS A 18 -39.11 -48.18 0.52
CA LYS A 18 -38.26 -47.20 -0.18
C LYS A 18 -39.09 -45.93 -0.37
N ARG A 19 -38.79 -44.87 0.40
CA ARG A 19 -39.30 -43.52 0.14
C ARG A 19 -38.98 -43.17 -1.32
N GLN A 20 -40.01 -43.12 -2.15
CA GLN A 20 -39.92 -42.51 -3.47
C GLN A 20 -39.92 -41.01 -3.24
N ASN A 21 -38.74 -40.38 -3.29
CA ASN A 21 -38.66 -38.92 -3.32
C ASN A 21 -39.45 -38.43 -4.53
N THR A 22 -40.43 -37.56 -4.30
CA THR A 22 -41.37 -37.08 -5.31
C THR A 22 -40.65 -36.14 -6.30
N ALA A 23 -41.20 -36.00 -7.51
CA ALA A 23 -40.63 -35.11 -8.53
C ALA A 23 -40.52 -33.65 -8.05
N GLU A 24 -41.38 -33.23 -7.11
CA GLU A 24 -41.36 -31.91 -6.47
C GLU A 24 -40.10 -31.69 -5.62
N GLU A 25 -39.70 -32.65 -4.77
CA GLU A 25 -38.47 -32.55 -3.95
C GLU A 25 -37.21 -32.43 -4.81
N LYS A 26 -37.19 -33.10 -5.97
CA LYS A 26 -36.09 -32.97 -6.94
C LYS A 26 -36.07 -31.59 -7.61
N SER A 27 -37.23 -30.98 -7.86
CA SER A 27 -37.31 -29.65 -8.48
C SER A 27 -36.89 -28.53 -7.51
N GLU A 28 -37.25 -28.65 -6.21
CA GLU A 28 -36.85 -27.69 -5.18
C GLU A 28 -35.34 -27.75 -4.91
N ALA A 29 -34.76 -28.95 -4.87
CA ALA A 29 -33.32 -29.10 -4.70
C ALA A 29 -32.52 -28.51 -5.88
N VAL A 30 -33.03 -28.64 -7.11
CA VAL A 30 -32.40 -28.04 -8.30
C VAL A 30 -32.52 -26.51 -8.29
N ASN A 31 -33.70 -25.97 -7.95
CA ASN A 31 -33.90 -24.52 -7.87
C ASN A 31 -33.10 -23.88 -6.71
N SER A 32 -33.00 -24.58 -5.58
CA SER A 32 -32.13 -24.22 -4.46
C SER A 32 -30.66 -24.16 -4.87
N GLY A 33 -30.16 -25.21 -5.54
CA GLY A 33 -28.79 -25.26 -6.03
C GLY A 33 -28.48 -24.17 -7.06
N LEU A 34 -29.42 -23.88 -7.96
CA LEU A 34 -29.27 -22.81 -8.95
C LEU A 34 -29.16 -21.43 -8.28
N LYS A 35 -30.01 -21.16 -7.28
CA LYS A 35 -29.99 -19.90 -6.54
C LYS A 35 -28.66 -19.69 -5.80
N VAL A 36 -28.15 -20.74 -5.13
CA VAL A 36 -26.85 -20.68 -4.45
C VAL A 36 -25.72 -20.39 -5.44
N PHE A 37 -25.74 -21.01 -6.62
CA PHE A 37 -24.74 -20.75 -7.67
C PHE A 37 -24.79 -19.30 -8.19
N PHE A 38 -25.99 -18.74 -8.42
CA PHE A 38 -26.14 -17.34 -8.82
C PHE A 38 -25.69 -16.38 -7.73
N ASP A 39 -26.09 -16.61 -6.48
CA ASP A 39 -25.73 -15.77 -5.32
C ASP A 39 -24.19 -15.78 -5.12
N GLN A 40 -23.53 -16.94 -5.25
CA GLN A 40 -22.07 -17.06 -5.16
C GLN A 40 -21.35 -16.34 -6.30
N ASN A 41 -21.85 -16.45 -7.53
CA ASN A 41 -21.25 -15.77 -8.68
C ASN A 41 -21.40 -14.25 -8.60
N GLN A 42 -22.55 -13.75 -8.11
CA GLN A 42 -22.73 -12.32 -7.88
C GLN A 42 -21.75 -11.80 -6.82
N LEU A 43 -21.60 -12.52 -5.71
CA LEU A 43 -20.66 -12.14 -4.66
C LEU A 43 -19.21 -12.11 -5.16
N ALA A 44 -18.80 -13.13 -5.94
CA ALA A 44 -17.47 -13.19 -6.52
C ALA A 44 -17.23 -12.07 -7.53
N LEU A 45 -18.22 -11.74 -8.36
CA LEU A 45 -18.13 -10.63 -9.30
C LEU A 45 -17.98 -9.30 -8.57
N GLN A 46 -18.74 -9.08 -7.50
CA GLN A 46 -18.68 -7.87 -6.71
C GLN A 46 -17.33 -7.67 -6.05
N LYS A 47 -16.78 -8.75 -5.44
CA LYS A 47 -15.43 -8.76 -4.89
C LYS A 47 -14.36 -8.43 -5.94
N ASN A 48 -14.48 -8.99 -7.15
CA ASN A 48 -13.55 -8.70 -8.25
C ASN A 48 -13.65 -7.24 -8.73
N ILE A 49 -14.85 -6.65 -8.72
CA ILE A 49 -15.05 -5.23 -9.06
C ILE A 49 -14.36 -4.36 -8.01
N GLU A 50 -14.62 -4.60 -6.73
CA GLU A 50 -14.01 -3.85 -5.63
C GLU A 50 -12.47 -3.92 -5.65
N GLU A 51 -11.90 -5.11 -5.87
CA GLU A 51 -10.46 -5.31 -5.99
C GLU A 51 -9.87 -4.54 -7.19
N ARG A 52 -10.58 -4.51 -8.33
CA ARG A 52 -10.15 -3.75 -9.51
C ARG A 52 -10.24 -2.25 -9.31
N GLU A 53 -11.31 -1.77 -8.68
CA GLU A 53 -11.46 -0.34 -8.36
C GLU A 53 -10.36 0.13 -7.40
N ALA A 54 -10.04 -0.68 -6.38
CA ALA A 54 -8.93 -0.39 -5.47
C ALA A 54 -7.58 -0.37 -6.20
N ALA A 55 -7.33 -1.32 -7.11
CA ALA A 55 -6.10 -1.36 -7.89
C ALA A 55 -5.98 -0.17 -8.86
N LEU A 56 -7.08 0.24 -9.51
CA LEU A 56 -7.12 1.42 -10.38
C LEU A 56 -6.80 2.69 -9.61
N LYS A 57 -7.45 2.89 -8.45
CA LYS A 57 -7.20 4.04 -7.59
C LYS A 57 -5.75 4.12 -7.12
N LEU A 58 -5.16 2.97 -6.76
CA LEU A 58 -3.74 2.89 -6.42
C LEU A 58 -2.85 3.26 -7.62
N GLY A 59 -3.18 2.77 -8.82
CA GLY A 59 -2.44 3.09 -10.04
C GLY A 59 -2.49 4.56 -10.44
N GLU A 60 -3.66 5.20 -10.32
CA GLU A 60 -3.82 6.64 -10.55
C GLU A 60 -2.98 7.47 -9.58
N GLN A 61 -3.00 7.10 -8.29
CA GLN A 61 -2.17 7.76 -7.29
C GLN A 61 -0.67 7.62 -7.62
N GLN A 62 -0.22 6.41 -7.96
CA GLN A 62 1.17 6.17 -8.35
C GLN A 62 1.58 6.96 -9.60
N LEU A 63 0.68 7.12 -10.57
CA LEU A 63 0.94 7.90 -11.78
C LEU A 63 1.11 9.40 -11.46
N GLU A 64 0.24 9.96 -10.61
CA GLU A 64 0.35 11.36 -10.19
C GLU A 64 1.62 11.62 -9.37
N GLU A 65 1.97 10.71 -8.46
CA GLU A 65 3.24 10.76 -7.74
C GLU A 65 4.44 10.68 -8.68
N ALA A 66 4.39 9.82 -9.70
CA ALA A 66 5.44 9.69 -10.70
C ALA A 66 5.57 10.95 -11.57
N LYS A 67 4.47 11.61 -11.94
CA LYS A 67 4.49 12.89 -12.67
C LYS A 67 5.14 13.99 -11.83
N LYS A 68 4.77 14.11 -10.56
CA LYS A 68 5.34 15.10 -9.63
C LYS A 68 6.83 14.86 -9.39
N ALA A 69 7.22 13.60 -9.29
CA ALA A 69 8.62 13.20 -9.15
C ALA A 69 9.39 13.15 -10.49
N ALA A 70 8.74 13.40 -11.62
CA ALA A 70 9.37 13.30 -12.95
C ALA A 70 10.64 14.16 -13.08
N PRO A 71 10.68 15.41 -12.58
CA PRO A 71 11.91 16.19 -12.60
C PRO A 71 13.07 15.48 -11.90
N ALA A 72 12.84 14.86 -10.75
CA ALA A 72 13.85 14.07 -10.02
C ALA A 72 14.12 12.68 -10.61
N LEU A 73 13.20 12.13 -11.42
CA LEU A 73 13.43 10.88 -12.15
C LEU A 73 14.49 11.04 -13.24
N PHE A 74 14.55 12.19 -13.89
CA PHE A 74 15.52 12.50 -14.94
C PHE A 74 16.69 13.37 -14.48
N ALA A 75 16.64 13.86 -13.23
CA ALA A 75 17.71 14.62 -12.62
C ALA A 75 19.02 13.82 -12.54
N LYS A 76 20.12 14.53 -12.71
CA LYS A 76 21.47 14.04 -12.41
C LYS A 76 21.89 14.54 -11.02
N PRO A 77 22.71 13.77 -10.28
CA PRO A 77 23.32 14.27 -9.07
C PRO A 77 24.00 15.63 -9.29
N GLY A 78 23.68 16.62 -8.45
CA GLY A 78 24.11 18.01 -8.59
C GLY A 78 23.06 18.96 -9.17
N ASP A 79 22.00 18.45 -9.81
CA ASP A 79 20.89 19.28 -10.28
C ASP A 79 20.17 19.90 -9.08
N GLN A 80 19.81 21.18 -9.21
CA GLN A 80 19.17 21.94 -8.13
C GLN A 80 17.70 22.19 -8.44
N PHE A 81 16.89 22.12 -7.40
CA PHE A 81 15.45 22.29 -7.47
C PHE A 81 15.00 23.29 -6.41
N THR A 82 14.00 24.08 -6.78
CA THR A 82 13.18 24.82 -5.85
C THR A 82 12.07 23.91 -5.34
N PHE A 83 12.02 23.76 -4.03
CA PHE A 83 11.02 23.01 -3.30
C PHE A 83 10.10 23.98 -2.58
N HIS A 84 8.85 24.07 -3.03
CA HIS A 84 7.87 24.94 -2.40
C HIS A 84 7.32 24.29 -1.12
N VAL A 85 7.55 24.96 0.02
CA VAL A 85 7.04 24.53 1.32
C VAL A 85 5.72 25.24 1.61
N THR A 86 4.62 24.50 1.53
CA THR A 86 3.27 25.05 1.70
C THR A 86 3.00 25.57 3.11
N TYR A 87 3.63 24.98 4.14
CA TYR A 87 3.38 25.35 5.54
C TYR A 87 3.88 26.77 5.90
N CYS A 88 4.95 27.23 5.24
CA CYS A 88 5.56 28.54 5.52
C CYS A 88 5.61 29.46 4.31
N ASP A 89 5.02 29.05 3.18
CA ASP A 89 5.01 29.79 1.91
C ASP A 89 6.42 30.26 1.51
N PHE A 90 7.36 29.31 1.51
CA PHE A 90 8.77 29.58 1.24
C PHE A 90 9.38 28.54 0.30
N ASP A 91 10.30 28.99 -0.54
CA ASP A 91 10.99 28.19 -1.55
C ASP A 91 12.39 27.79 -1.08
N ALA A 92 12.58 26.51 -0.77
CA ALA A 92 13.88 25.96 -0.40
C ALA A 92 14.64 25.48 -1.65
N ILE A 93 15.94 25.80 -1.73
CA ILE A 93 16.80 25.27 -2.79
C ILE A 93 17.45 23.98 -2.29
N VAL A 94 17.19 22.89 -3.00
CA VAL A 94 17.73 21.57 -2.72
C VAL A 94 18.51 21.04 -3.90
N GLU A 95 19.61 20.38 -3.64
CA GLU A 95 20.40 19.64 -4.63
C GLU A 95 19.99 18.18 -4.61
N TYR A 96 19.68 17.64 -5.79
CA TYR A 96 19.45 16.20 -5.94
C TYR A 96 20.78 15.46 -5.85
N VAL A 97 20.88 14.50 -4.94
CA VAL A 97 22.09 13.70 -4.70
C VAL A 97 21.99 12.34 -5.40
N GLY A 98 20.78 11.82 -5.57
CA GLY A 98 20.55 10.50 -6.17
C GLY A 98 19.40 9.76 -5.50
N ARG A 99 19.45 8.43 -5.55
CA ARG A 99 18.46 7.54 -4.95
C ARG A 99 19.05 6.70 -3.84
N ASN A 100 18.25 6.43 -2.82
CA ASN A 100 18.63 5.49 -1.77
C ASN A 100 18.78 4.09 -2.37
N THR A 101 19.96 3.51 -2.28
CA THR A 101 20.24 2.13 -2.68
C THR A 101 20.40 1.21 -1.48
N THR A 102 20.42 1.76 -0.26
CA THR A 102 20.59 0.99 0.97
C THR A 102 19.27 0.36 1.38
N PRO A 103 19.20 -0.97 1.58
CA PRO A 103 17.99 -1.63 2.06
C PRO A 103 17.49 -1.08 3.41
N PRO A 104 16.17 -1.02 3.63
CA PRO A 104 15.59 -0.64 4.91
C PRO A 104 16.14 -1.45 6.09
N ARG A 105 16.35 -0.78 7.21
CA ARG A 105 16.68 -1.39 8.49
C ARG A 105 15.96 -0.70 9.63
N LYS A 106 15.86 -1.38 10.77
CA LYS A 106 15.40 -0.73 12.00
C LYS A 106 16.39 0.35 12.43
N VAL A 107 15.87 1.53 12.74
CA VAL A 107 16.64 2.68 13.19
C VAL A 107 16.08 3.19 14.51
N GLU A 108 16.99 3.62 15.37
CA GLU A 108 16.63 4.23 16.65
C GLU A 108 16.36 5.72 16.47
N PHE A 109 15.35 6.22 17.15
CA PHE A 109 15.16 7.65 17.37
C PHE A 109 14.62 7.90 18.76
N CYS A 110 15.34 8.71 19.54
CA CYS A 110 14.97 9.05 20.93
C CYS A 110 14.68 7.82 21.82
N GLY A 111 15.44 6.73 21.67
CA GLY A 111 15.26 5.49 22.42
C GLY A 111 14.17 4.55 21.88
N ASP A 112 13.47 4.93 20.81
CA ASP A 112 12.49 4.07 20.14
C ASP A 112 13.09 3.43 18.88
N HIS A 113 12.98 2.10 18.76
CA HIS A 113 13.50 1.29 17.65
C HIS A 113 12.42 0.88 16.63
N ASN A 114 11.23 1.50 16.69
CA ASN A 114 10.10 1.12 15.85
C ASN A 114 10.11 1.73 14.44
N TYR A 115 11.14 2.50 14.09
CA TYR A 115 11.23 3.14 12.78
C TYR A 115 12.05 2.30 11.79
N GLN A 116 11.62 2.32 10.54
CA GLN A 116 12.41 1.81 9.42
C GLN A 116 13.10 2.98 8.72
N SER A 117 14.35 2.78 8.32
CA SER A 117 15.05 3.71 7.43
C SER A 117 14.37 3.79 6.05
N PRO A 118 14.73 4.75 5.19
CA PRO A 118 14.11 4.92 3.87
C PRO A 118 14.12 3.65 3.01
N ASP A 119 13.10 3.49 2.16
CA ASP A 119 13.07 2.43 1.16
C ASP A 119 14.05 2.66 0.02
N ILE A 120 14.38 1.57 -0.67
CA ILE A 120 15.17 1.62 -1.90
C ILE A 120 14.40 2.46 -2.93
N GLY A 121 15.12 3.35 -3.62
CA GLY A 121 14.58 4.20 -4.68
C GLY A 121 14.04 5.55 -4.21
N TRP A 122 13.93 5.80 -2.90
CA TRP A 122 13.59 7.12 -2.37
C TRP A 122 14.62 8.17 -2.83
N LEU A 123 14.13 9.40 -3.06
CA LEU A 123 14.92 10.50 -3.60
C LEU A 123 15.76 11.12 -2.49
N ILE A 124 17.04 11.35 -2.75
CA ILE A 124 17.97 11.96 -1.80
C ILE A 124 18.21 13.40 -2.22
N PHE A 125 17.91 14.32 -1.32
CA PHE A 125 18.18 15.74 -1.48
C PHE A 125 19.16 16.22 -0.43
N ARG A 126 20.01 17.18 -0.79
CA ARG A 126 20.86 17.93 0.13
C ARG A 126 20.39 19.38 0.13
N ASN A 127 20.29 19.98 1.31
CA ASN A 127 20.03 21.42 1.37
C ASN A 127 21.29 22.19 0.95
N VAL A 128 21.14 23.14 0.02
CA VAL A 128 22.21 24.03 -0.43
C VAL A 128 21.99 25.49 -0.03
N GLY A 129 20.81 25.81 0.53
CA GLY A 129 20.49 27.15 1.02
C GLY A 129 20.86 27.39 2.48
N GLU A 130 20.65 28.62 2.94
CA GLU A 130 20.90 29.04 4.34
C GLU A 130 19.90 28.42 5.35
N VAL A 131 18.80 27.85 4.87
CA VAL A 131 17.76 27.28 5.73
C VAL A 131 18.29 26.03 6.44
N ASN A 132 18.17 25.98 7.76
CA ASN A 132 18.58 24.81 8.52
C ASN A 132 17.82 23.57 8.03
N PHE A 133 18.56 22.52 7.68
CA PHE A 133 18.02 21.26 7.17
C PHE A 133 16.94 20.64 8.10
N ARG A 134 17.03 20.84 9.42
CA ARG A 134 15.99 20.40 10.37
C ARG A 134 14.65 21.07 10.14
N VAL A 135 14.68 22.36 9.79
CA VAL A 135 13.49 23.16 9.51
C VAL A 135 12.83 22.65 8.23
N TYR A 136 13.63 22.41 7.18
CA TYR A 136 13.14 21.81 5.93
C TYR A 136 12.48 20.45 6.14
N ARG A 137 13.09 19.55 6.91
CA ARG A 137 12.50 18.25 7.28
C ARG A 137 11.13 18.40 7.92
N ASP A 138 11.00 19.26 8.93
CA ASP A 138 9.74 19.45 9.66
C ASP A 138 8.66 20.04 8.75
N MET A 139 9.07 20.97 7.89
CA MET A 139 8.23 21.62 6.89
C MET A 139 7.60 20.66 5.87
N VAL A 140 8.31 19.60 5.46
CA VAL A 140 7.78 18.57 4.54
C VAL A 140 7.14 17.39 5.28
N GLY A 141 6.97 17.48 6.60
CA GLY A 141 6.39 16.41 7.42
C GLY A 141 7.24 15.14 7.48
N ALA A 142 8.55 15.23 7.20
CA ALA A 142 9.48 14.10 7.20
C ALA A 142 9.92 13.72 8.62
N TRP A 143 8.95 13.35 9.47
CA TRP A 143 9.17 12.96 10.87
C TRP A 143 8.97 11.44 11.10
N PRO A 144 9.85 10.77 11.87
CA PRO A 144 11.06 11.28 12.51
C PRO A 144 12.26 11.32 11.56
N ILE A 145 13.29 12.10 11.93
CA ILE A 145 14.51 12.23 11.10
C ILE A 145 15.16 10.89 10.76
N SER A 146 15.15 9.93 11.69
CA SER A 146 15.77 8.62 11.48
C SER A 146 15.16 7.88 10.29
N LYS A 147 13.87 8.05 10.03
CA LYS A 147 13.14 7.43 8.92
C LYS A 147 13.43 8.10 7.57
N TYR A 148 13.75 9.39 7.56
CA TYR A 148 13.94 10.18 6.35
C TYR A 148 15.40 10.60 6.13
N SER A 149 16.35 10.10 6.90
CA SER A 149 17.77 10.36 6.66
C SER A 149 18.38 9.33 5.70
N HIS A 150 19.35 9.77 4.90
CA HIS A 150 20.19 8.86 4.13
C HIS A 150 21.20 8.14 5.04
N TYR A 151 21.39 6.85 4.79
CA TYR A 151 22.39 6.04 5.49
C TYR A 151 23.36 5.38 4.51
N GLU A 152 24.65 5.56 4.78
CA GLU A 152 25.74 4.93 4.02
C GLU A 152 26.69 4.25 5.01
N GLY A 153 27.03 2.98 4.76
CA GLY A 153 27.86 2.20 5.69
C GLY A 153 27.27 2.10 7.11
N GLY A 154 25.95 2.17 7.23
CA GLY A 154 25.24 2.14 8.51
C GLY A 154 25.31 3.44 9.33
N LYS A 155 25.88 4.51 8.78
CA LYS A 155 25.93 5.84 9.43
C LYS A 155 24.98 6.81 8.74
N MET A 156 24.27 7.60 9.55
CA MET A 156 23.42 8.66 9.05
C MET A 156 24.28 9.73 8.37
N LYS A 157 23.88 10.16 7.18
CA LYS A 157 24.50 11.28 6.47
C LYS A 157 23.79 12.56 6.88
N ASN A 158 24.53 13.44 7.54
CA ASN A 158 24.03 14.76 7.89
C ASN A 158 23.68 15.54 6.60
N ASP A 159 22.73 16.46 6.73
CA ASP A 159 22.32 17.40 5.68
C ASP A 159 21.71 16.76 4.42
N THR A 160 21.27 15.50 4.51
CA THR A 160 20.58 14.80 3.43
C THR A 160 19.21 14.27 3.85
N LEU A 161 18.20 14.49 3.01
CA LEU A 161 16.82 14.03 3.21
C LEU A 161 16.49 13.00 2.14
N CYS A 162 16.12 11.81 2.57
CA CYS A 162 15.46 10.82 1.76
C CYS A 162 13.96 11.05 1.83
N ILE A 163 13.34 11.45 0.72
CA ILE A 163 11.91 11.69 0.63
C ILE A 163 11.32 10.68 -0.36
N PRO A 164 10.19 10.02 -0.03
CA PRO A 164 9.49 9.22 -1.03
C PRO A 164 8.97 10.13 -2.16
N PRO A 165 8.89 9.64 -3.40
CA PRO A 165 8.37 10.41 -4.53
C PRO A 165 7.05 11.13 -4.24
N GLY A 166 6.10 10.46 -3.59
CA GLY A 166 4.79 11.04 -3.24
C GLY A 166 4.82 12.19 -2.22
N MET A 167 5.92 12.39 -1.50
CA MET A 167 6.09 13.52 -0.56
C MET A 167 6.94 14.67 -1.13
N CYS A 168 7.49 14.53 -2.33
CA CYS A 168 8.38 15.55 -2.90
C CYS A 168 7.63 16.79 -3.44
N GLY A 169 6.30 16.76 -3.49
CA GLY A 169 5.53 17.88 -4.05
C GLY A 169 5.93 18.19 -5.49
N GLU A 170 5.75 19.44 -5.88
CA GLU A 170 6.18 19.95 -7.19
C GLU A 170 7.63 20.45 -7.09
N LEU A 171 8.53 19.82 -7.84
CA LEU A 171 9.94 20.21 -7.93
C LEU A 171 10.14 21.08 -9.18
N LYS A 172 10.54 22.34 -8.98
CA LYS A 172 10.89 23.25 -10.09
C LYS A 172 12.40 23.29 -10.26
N VAL A 173 12.91 23.24 -11.49
CA VAL A 173 14.36 23.33 -11.73
C VAL A 173 14.83 24.73 -11.31
N TRP A 174 15.87 24.81 -10.49
CA TRP A 174 16.45 26.07 -10.08
C TRP A 174 17.49 26.55 -11.10
N ARG A 175 17.32 27.77 -11.63
CA ARG A 175 18.19 28.36 -12.67
C ARG A 175 19.10 29.48 -12.19
N GLY A 176 19.22 29.70 -10.88
CA GLY A 176 20.00 30.80 -10.33
C GLY A 176 19.18 32.05 -10.02
N TRP A 177 19.78 32.94 -9.25
CA TRP A 177 19.21 34.24 -8.90
C TRP A 177 19.30 35.18 -10.12
N GLY A 178 18.30 35.17 -11.00
CA GLY A 178 18.22 36.13 -12.11
C GLY A 178 17.59 35.63 -13.42
N GLU A 179 17.33 34.32 -13.55
CA GLU A 179 16.60 33.79 -14.70
C GLU A 179 15.12 33.58 -14.30
N CYS A 180 14.30 34.62 -14.50
CA CYS A 180 12.85 34.44 -14.51
C CYS A 180 12.51 33.54 -15.71
N ASP A 181 11.88 32.40 -15.46
CA ASP A 181 11.47 31.45 -16.49
C ASP A 181 10.59 32.14 -17.55
N ALA A 182 10.98 32.03 -18.81
CA ALA A 182 10.03 32.11 -19.91
C ALA A 182 9.28 30.77 -19.92
N ASP A 183 7.97 30.83 -19.67
CA ASP A 183 7.06 29.70 -19.60
C ASP A 183 7.25 28.72 -20.79
N TYR A 184 7.37 27.43 -20.49
CA TYR A 184 7.30 26.31 -21.44
C TYR A 184 6.00 25.52 -21.24
#